data_AF-A0A6I1ZLP8-F1
#
_entry.id   AF-A0A6I1ZLP8-F1
#
_cell.length_a   1.000
_cell.length_b   1.000
_cell.length_c   1.000
_cell.angle_alpha   90.00
_cell.angle_beta   90.00
_cell.angle_gamma   90.00
#
_symmetry.space_group_name_H-M   'P 1'
#
loop_
_entity.id
_entity.type
_entity.pdbx_description
1 polymer ?
#
loop_
_entity_poly.entity_id
_entity_poly.type
_entity_poly.pdbx_seq_one_letter_code
_entity_poly.pdbx_strand_id
1 'polypeptide(L)'
;MKLIRLATLYFNPAPEGWRSWEMEQKPAKVQTMGAWDVNGKLRLMVAALVELRKWPGLTNDGLVVVPEEPRKQAERAIETAANMIAIAEGCKRSISSPIPCIAFLPEDSESHAWLDRTKGILSSRQLLSGAKFRVKLDETIQKSLQGRLDGVQLLAEALSHTHATGKFHEFLRLFERAFRCSKDKLAMKLAEFLEPTGQGYTKAEIKKYVVHLRDPATHADKKPEFVLESDIRPVIRRMEQAAYDVLFNKAEWRSSSTGRRKIWSPPAGTASNSHHLFVVQGSEVALEFQLLDDFDSYPVDLSVSINVLPEGWWSKNAGSLEK
;
A
#
# COMPACT_ATOMS: atom_id res chain seq x y z
N MET A 1 10.53 4.68 -27.00
CA MET A 1 10.50 5.59 -25.84
C MET A 1 10.56 4.74 -24.58
N LYS A 2 11.14 5.24 -23.49
CA LYS A 2 11.18 4.52 -22.21
C LYS A 2 10.24 5.13 -21.18
N LEU A 3 9.64 4.27 -20.37
CA LEU A 3 8.98 4.67 -19.13
C LEU A 3 10.01 4.68 -18.01
N ILE A 4 9.97 5.71 -17.16
CA ILE A 4 10.80 5.83 -15.98
C ILE A 4 9.90 5.83 -14.74
N ARG A 5 10.09 4.84 -13.87
CA ARG A 5 9.50 4.81 -12.53
C ARG A 5 10.52 5.28 -11.51
N LEU A 6 10.14 6.29 -10.72
CA LEU A 6 10.99 6.86 -9.68
C LEU A 6 10.53 6.38 -8.32
N ALA A 7 11.48 6.07 -7.44
CA ALA A 7 11.20 5.70 -6.06
C ALA A 7 12.30 6.18 -5.13
N THR A 8 11.94 6.39 -3.88
CA THR A 8 12.85 6.59 -2.76
C THR A 8 12.95 5.30 -1.96
N LEU A 9 14.15 4.76 -1.81
CA LEU A 9 14.44 3.61 -0.96
C LEU A 9 15.06 4.08 0.34
N TYR A 10 14.65 3.47 1.45
CA TYR A 10 15.22 3.70 2.77
C TYR A 10 15.74 2.39 3.34
N PHE A 11 16.96 2.41 3.87
CA PHE A 11 17.57 1.26 4.52
C PHE A 11 18.00 1.58 5.96
N ASN A 12 17.74 0.66 6.88
CA ASN A 12 18.07 0.80 8.30
C ASN A 12 18.51 -0.54 8.93
N PRO A 13 19.76 -0.67 9.41
CA PRO A 13 20.83 0.33 9.36
C PRO A 13 21.23 0.71 7.92
N ALA A 14 21.96 1.83 7.77
CA ALA A 14 22.48 2.27 6.49
C ALA A 14 23.54 1.27 5.97
N PRO A 15 23.34 0.65 4.80
CA PRO A 15 24.29 -0.32 4.27
C PRO A 15 25.53 0.36 3.67
N GLU A 16 26.66 -0.34 3.69
CA GLU A 16 27.93 0.15 3.15
C GLU A 16 28.02 -0.19 1.65
N GLY A 17 28.46 0.75 0.80
CA GLY A 17 28.68 0.49 -0.63
C GLY A 17 27.46 0.66 -1.57
N TRP A 18 26.24 0.83 -1.06
CA TRP A 18 25.04 0.96 -1.90
C TRP A 18 24.64 2.40 -2.26
N ARG A 19 25.58 3.35 -2.20
CA ARG A 19 25.31 4.77 -2.54
C ARG A 19 25.22 5.05 -4.03
N SER A 20 25.80 4.18 -4.85
CA SER A 20 25.74 4.26 -6.31
C SER A 20 25.81 2.85 -6.87
N TRP A 21 24.77 2.47 -7.60
CA TRP A 21 24.66 1.14 -8.19
C TRP A 21 23.67 1.13 -9.34
N GLU A 22 23.76 0.07 -10.12
CA GLU A 22 22.86 -0.28 -11.20
C GLU A 22 22.57 -1.78 -11.15
N MET A 23 21.33 -2.18 -11.39
CA MET A 23 20.91 -3.57 -11.53
C MET A 23 20.06 -3.73 -12.78
N GLU A 24 20.44 -4.69 -13.63
CA GLU A 24 19.62 -5.12 -14.76
C GLU A 24 18.68 -6.25 -14.31
N GLN A 25 17.38 -6.03 -14.45
CA GLN A 25 16.33 -6.99 -14.14
C GLN A 25 15.32 -7.00 -15.29
N LYS A 26 15.65 -7.74 -16.36
CA LYS A 26 14.87 -7.72 -17.61
C LYS A 26 13.36 -7.86 -17.33
N PRO A 27 12.53 -6.95 -17.86
CA PRO A 27 12.84 -5.95 -18.89
C PRO A 27 13.28 -4.57 -18.35
N ALA A 28 13.48 -4.41 -17.05
CA ALA A 28 13.82 -3.14 -16.43
C ALA A 28 15.30 -3.01 -16.09
N LYS A 29 15.81 -1.78 -16.07
CA LYS A 29 17.10 -1.41 -15.48
C LYS A 29 16.86 -0.45 -14.33
N VAL A 30 17.33 -0.77 -13.13
CA VAL A 30 17.19 0.06 -11.94
C VAL A 30 18.55 0.68 -11.61
N GLN A 31 18.59 2.00 -11.41
CA GLN A 31 19.84 2.71 -11.09
C GLN A 31 19.63 3.76 -10.01
N THR A 32 20.70 4.05 -9.28
CA THR A 32 20.71 5.13 -8.29
C THR A 32 20.84 6.49 -8.98
N MET A 33 19.98 7.43 -8.59
CA MET A 33 20.00 8.82 -9.02
C MET A 33 20.63 9.74 -7.97
N GLY A 34 20.62 9.34 -6.70
CA GLY A 34 21.23 10.08 -5.60
C GLY A 34 21.12 9.33 -4.27
N ALA A 35 21.99 9.68 -3.32
CA ALA A 35 22.07 9.02 -2.02
C ALA A 35 22.33 10.05 -0.91
N TRP A 36 21.65 9.88 0.23
CA TRP A 36 21.75 10.78 1.37
C TRP A 36 21.64 10.01 2.69
N ASP A 37 22.35 10.46 3.71
CA ASP A 37 22.15 10.00 5.08
C ASP A 37 21.08 10.85 5.76
N VAL A 38 20.04 10.20 6.27
CA VAL A 38 18.93 10.88 6.96
C VAL A 38 18.63 10.13 8.25
N ASN A 39 18.91 10.76 9.40
CA ASN A 39 18.65 10.20 10.73
C ASN A 39 19.23 8.79 10.92
N GLY A 40 20.47 8.55 10.47
CA GLY A 40 21.14 7.25 10.56
C GLY A 40 20.63 6.18 9.59
N LYS A 41 19.81 6.56 8.61
CA LYS A 41 19.32 5.70 7.52
C LYS A 41 19.91 6.13 6.20
N LEU A 42 20.16 5.18 5.31
CA LEU A 42 20.49 5.49 3.92
C LEU A 42 19.18 5.74 3.15
N ARG A 43 19.06 6.92 2.55
CA ARG A 43 17.99 7.27 1.61
C ARG A 43 18.57 7.29 0.19
N LEU A 44 18.01 6.49 -0.71
CA LEU A 44 18.38 6.47 -2.13
C LEU A 44 17.22 6.95 -2.99
N MET A 45 17.49 7.82 -3.94
CA MET A 45 16.61 8.02 -5.09
C MET A 45 17.01 7.03 -6.16
N VAL A 46 16.05 6.28 -6.70
CA VAL A 46 16.28 5.33 -7.79
C VAL A 46 15.32 5.56 -8.95
N ALA A 47 15.77 5.17 -10.13
CA ALA A 47 14.98 5.18 -11.35
C ALA A 47 15.00 3.79 -11.98
N ALA A 48 13.82 3.26 -12.31
CA ALA A 48 13.66 2.05 -13.10
C ALA A 48 13.18 2.39 -14.51
N LEU A 49 13.96 2.01 -15.51
CA LEU A 49 13.69 2.28 -16.91
C LEU A 49 13.16 1.03 -17.60
N VAL A 50 12.05 1.16 -18.33
CA VAL A 50 11.43 0.07 -19.10
C VAL A 50 11.10 0.56 -20.51
N GLU A 51 11.50 -0.23 -21.52
CA GLU A 51 11.19 0.04 -22.92
C GLU A 51 9.69 -0.06 -23.22
N LEU A 52 9.13 0.92 -23.92
CA LEU A 52 7.74 0.87 -24.37
C LEU A 52 7.66 0.33 -25.79
N ARG A 53 6.96 -0.78 -25.95
CA ARG A 53 6.70 -1.40 -27.27
C ARG A 53 5.76 -0.58 -28.17
N LYS A 54 4.97 0.31 -27.56
CA LYS A 54 4.01 1.18 -28.24
C LYS A 54 3.90 2.50 -27.49
N TRP A 55 3.47 3.53 -28.19
CA TRP A 55 3.19 4.81 -27.55
C TRP A 55 2.05 4.67 -26.53
N PRO A 56 2.12 5.40 -25.39
CA PRO A 56 1.03 5.44 -24.44
C PRO A 56 -0.27 5.96 -25.07
N GLY A 57 -1.40 5.55 -24.50
CA GLY A 57 -2.70 6.12 -24.88
C GLY A 57 -2.87 7.55 -24.36
N LEU A 58 -3.79 8.30 -24.97
CA LEU A 58 -4.24 9.60 -24.46
C LEU A 58 -5.69 9.51 -23.97
N THR A 59 -6.00 10.28 -22.93
CA THR A 59 -7.41 10.57 -22.58
C THR A 59 -8.01 11.56 -23.58
N ASN A 60 -9.34 11.73 -23.55
CA ASN A 60 -10.04 12.76 -24.33
C ASN A 60 -9.53 14.18 -24.02
N ASP A 61 -8.99 14.40 -22.82
CA ASP A 61 -8.43 15.69 -22.40
C ASP A 61 -6.99 15.92 -22.90
N GLY A 62 -6.38 14.93 -23.56
CA GLY A 62 -5.00 15.00 -24.03
C GLY A 62 -3.96 14.69 -22.95
N LEU A 63 -4.33 13.90 -21.93
CA LEU A 63 -3.41 13.43 -20.88
C LEU A 63 -2.84 12.05 -21.25
N VAL A 64 -1.56 11.86 -20.98
CA VAL A 64 -0.85 10.59 -21.17
C VAL A 64 -1.32 9.58 -20.12
N VAL A 65 -1.83 8.44 -20.59
CA VAL A 65 -2.18 7.28 -19.76
C VAL A 65 -0.96 6.38 -19.64
N VAL A 66 -0.38 6.30 -18.45
CA VAL A 66 0.80 5.45 -18.19
C VAL A 66 0.44 3.98 -18.40
N PRO A 67 1.14 3.24 -19.28
CA PRO A 67 0.86 1.83 -19.50
C PRO A 67 1.09 0.98 -18.25
N GLU A 68 0.06 0.24 -17.82
CA GLU A 68 0.07 -0.49 -16.55
C GLU A 68 1.14 -1.58 -16.48
N GLU A 69 1.26 -2.40 -17.53
CA GLU A 69 2.20 -3.54 -17.55
C GLU A 69 3.68 -3.09 -17.46
N PRO A 70 4.19 -2.17 -18.30
CA PRO A 70 5.55 -1.63 -18.13
C PRO A 70 5.78 -0.97 -16.77
N ARG A 71 4.78 -0.25 -16.23
CA ARG A 71 4.87 0.36 -14.90
C ARG A 71 5.04 -0.69 -13.81
N LYS A 72 4.19 -1.73 -13.80
CA LYS A 72 4.28 -2.84 -12.85
C LYS A 72 5.60 -3.60 -12.96
N GLN A 73 6.16 -3.74 -14.16
CA GLN A 73 7.50 -4.30 -14.36
C GLN A 73 8.58 -3.45 -13.69
N ALA A 74 8.53 -2.13 -13.86
CA ALA A 74 9.46 -1.20 -13.23
C ALA A 74 9.35 -1.24 -11.69
N GLU A 75 8.13 -1.26 -11.15
CA GLU A 75 7.88 -1.35 -9.71
C GLU A 75 8.40 -2.66 -9.11
N ARG A 76 8.11 -3.81 -9.76
CA ARG A 76 8.67 -5.10 -9.35
C ARG A 76 10.19 -5.08 -9.33
N ALA A 77 10.82 -4.44 -10.31
CA ALA A 77 12.27 -4.35 -10.37
C ALA A 77 12.84 -3.49 -9.22
N ILE A 78 12.20 -2.37 -8.90
CA ILE A 78 12.55 -1.53 -7.74
C ILE A 78 12.42 -2.32 -6.44
N GLU A 79 11.29 -2.99 -6.22
CA GLU A 79 11.07 -3.79 -5.01
C GLU A 79 12.07 -4.94 -4.90
N THR A 80 12.38 -5.60 -6.01
CA THR A 80 13.35 -6.69 -6.06
C THR A 80 14.76 -6.20 -5.77
N ALA A 81 15.21 -5.09 -6.37
CA ALA A 81 16.50 -4.49 -6.05
C ALA A 81 16.59 -4.13 -4.55
N ALA A 82 15.54 -3.50 -4.01
CA ALA A 82 15.50 -3.17 -2.60
C ALA A 82 15.54 -4.42 -1.70
N ASN A 83 14.83 -5.49 -2.07
CA ASN A 83 14.89 -6.78 -1.38
C ASN A 83 16.31 -7.37 -1.38
N MET A 84 16.97 -7.39 -2.54
CA MET A 84 18.31 -7.95 -2.67
C MET A 84 19.31 -7.20 -1.79
N ILE A 85 19.27 -5.87 -1.79
CA ILE A 85 20.12 -5.02 -0.92
C ILE A 85 19.83 -5.32 0.55
N ALA A 86 18.55 -5.33 0.94
CA ALA A 86 18.15 -5.59 2.32
C ALA A 86 18.64 -6.97 2.83
N ILE A 87 18.59 -7.99 1.97
CA ILE A 87 19.07 -9.34 2.29
C ILE A 87 20.59 -9.37 2.39
N ALA A 88 21.30 -8.82 1.38
CA ALA A 88 22.75 -8.80 1.34
C ALA A 88 23.37 -8.11 2.57
N GLU A 89 22.69 -7.05 3.04
CA GLU A 89 23.18 -6.18 4.11
C GLU A 89 22.54 -6.48 5.47
N GLY A 90 21.62 -7.45 5.54
CA GLY A 90 20.90 -7.79 6.77
C GLY A 90 20.12 -6.61 7.39
N CYS A 91 19.57 -5.72 6.55
CA CYS A 91 18.93 -4.49 7.00
C CYS A 91 17.43 -4.44 6.69
N LYS A 92 16.70 -3.53 7.34
CA LYS A 92 15.29 -3.24 7.03
C LYS A 92 15.22 -2.30 5.84
N ARG A 93 14.17 -2.45 5.01
CA ARG A 93 13.87 -1.52 3.91
C ARG A 93 12.48 -0.91 3.99
N SER A 94 12.30 0.27 3.40
CA SER A 94 10.99 0.80 3.01
C SER A 94 11.09 1.54 1.68
N ILE A 95 9.97 1.61 0.95
CA ILE A 95 9.89 2.22 -0.37
C ILE A 95 8.83 3.32 -0.35
N SER A 96 9.13 4.44 -0.99
CA SER A 96 8.23 5.58 -1.16
C SER A 96 8.38 6.17 -2.56
N SER A 97 7.48 7.04 -2.96
CA SER A 97 7.52 7.72 -4.27
C SER A 97 7.90 9.19 -4.11
N PRO A 98 8.87 9.71 -4.86
CA PRO A 98 9.10 11.15 -4.95
C PRO A 98 8.01 11.83 -5.77
N ILE A 99 8.03 13.15 -5.83
CA ILE A 99 7.19 13.94 -6.75
C ILE A 99 8.10 14.61 -7.81
N PRO A 100 7.87 14.40 -9.13
CA PRO A 100 7.01 13.39 -9.74
C PRO A 100 7.51 11.96 -9.52
N CYS A 101 6.60 10.98 -9.64
CA CYS A 101 6.90 9.55 -9.46
C CYS A 101 7.09 8.79 -10.78
N ILE A 102 6.77 9.43 -11.91
CA ILE A 102 6.93 8.94 -13.28
C ILE A 102 7.56 10.02 -14.17
N ALA A 103 8.39 9.58 -15.11
CA ALA A 103 8.81 10.34 -16.27
C ALA A 103 8.86 9.44 -17.52
N PHE A 104 9.06 10.06 -18.68
CA PHE A 104 9.32 9.39 -19.95
C PHE A 104 10.67 9.84 -20.50
N LEU A 105 11.36 8.93 -21.18
CA LEU A 105 12.54 9.25 -21.98
C LEU A 105 12.19 9.08 -23.46
N PRO A 106 11.97 10.17 -24.22
CA PRO A 106 11.84 10.10 -25.67
C PRO A 106 13.13 9.53 -26.28
N GLU A 107 12.98 8.81 -27.40
CA GLU A 107 14.11 8.21 -28.12
C GLU A 107 14.54 9.03 -29.34
N ASP A 108 13.66 9.89 -29.82
CA ASP A 108 13.81 10.66 -31.04
C ASP A 108 13.04 11.98 -30.94
N SER A 109 13.23 12.85 -31.94
CA SER A 109 12.54 14.14 -32.02
C SER A 109 11.02 14.01 -32.14
N GLU A 110 10.53 12.92 -32.73
CA GLU A 110 9.09 12.71 -32.94
C GLU A 110 8.38 12.39 -31.61
N SER A 111 8.94 11.46 -30.84
CA SER A 111 8.45 11.10 -29.50
C SER A 111 8.57 12.26 -28.52
N HIS A 112 9.62 13.08 -28.62
CA HIS A 112 9.73 14.32 -27.85
C HIS A 112 8.62 15.31 -28.23
N ALA A 113 8.44 15.59 -29.52
CA ALA A 113 7.40 16.51 -29.99
C ALA A 113 5.98 16.01 -29.67
N TRP A 114 5.76 14.69 -29.65
CA TRP A 114 4.49 14.11 -29.22
C TRP A 114 4.22 14.39 -27.74
N LEU A 115 5.19 14.12 -26.86
CA LEU A 115 5.07 14.38 -25.43
C LEU A 115 4.79 15.86 -25.13
N ASP A 116 5.49 16.78 -25.79
CA ASP A 116 5.33 18.22 -25.62
C ASP A 116 3.94 18.74 -25.99
N ARG A 117 3.26 18.08 -26.95
CA ARG A 117 1.89 18.42 -27.34
C ARG A 117 0.84 17.95 -26.34
N THR A 118 1.19 17.09 -25.38
CA THR A 118 0.25 16.59 -24.38
C THR A 118 0.06 17.59 -23.24
N LYS A 119 -1.06 17.46 -22.52
CA LYS A 119 -1.34 18.31 -21.35
C LYS A 119 -0.63 17.82 -20.08
N GLY A 120 0.02 16.67 -20.14
CA GLY A 120 0.71 16.04 -19.01
C GLY A 120 0.32 14.58 -18.83
N ILE A 121 0.67 14.03 -17.69
CA ILE A 121 0.40 12.65 -17.27
C ILE A 121 -0.91 12.63 -16.47
N LEU A 122 -1.76 11.65 -16.76
CA LEU A 122 -2.96 11.39 -15.97
C LEU A 122 -2.55 11.03 -14.54
N SER A 123 -2.98 11.85 -13.57
CA SER A 123 -2.67 11.69 -12.15
C SER A 123 -3.94 11.30 -11.38
N SER A 124 -3.87 10.23 -10.60
CA SER A 124 -4.97 9.75 -9.75
C SER A 124 -4.48 9.43 -8.34
N ARG A 125 -3.92 10.42 -7.64
CA ARG A 125 -3.49 10.21 -6.24
C ARG A 125 -4.66 9.83 -5.37
N GLN A 126 -4.49 8.75 -4.61
CA GLN A 126 -5.41 8.40 -3.56
C GLN A 126 -4.88 8.80 -2.19
N LEU A 127 -5.79 9.33 -1.39
CA LEU A 127 -5.57 9.54 0.02
C LEU A 127 -6.15 8.34 0.77
N LEU A 128 -5.27 7.47 1.30
CA LEU A 128 -5.72 6.45 2.22
C LEU A 128 -6.01 7.12 3.56
N SER A 129 -7.28 7.23 3.90
CA SER A 129 -7.72 7.71 5.21
C SER A 129 -7.78 6.57 6.22
N GLY A 130 -7.39 6.86 7.45
CA GLY A 130 -7.45 5.94 8.58
C GLY A 130 -7.70 6.70 9.88
N ALA A 131 -8.09 5.98 10.91
CA ALA A 131 -8.22 6.54 12.25
C ALA A 131 -7.35 5.73 13.21
N LYS A 132 -6.53 6.44 13.99
CA LYS A 132 -5.94 5.88 15.20
C LYS A 132 -6.91 6.12 16.35
N PHE A 133 -7.33 5.04 16.97
CA PHE A 133 -8.21 5.10 18.12
C PHE A 133 -7.54 4.46 19.32
N ARG A 134 -7.81 5.04 20.49
CA ARG A 134 -7.43 4.47 21.79
C ARG A 134 -8.64 3.75 22.35
N VAL A 135 -8.47 2.49 22.72
CA VAL A 135 -9.50 1.74 23.44
C VAL A 135 -9.23 1.89 24.94
N LYS A 136 -10.17 2.47 25.68
CA LYS A 136 -10.08 2.54 27.14
C LYS A 136 -10.29 1.14 27.71
N LEU A 137 -9.27 0.57 28.36
CA LEU A 137 -9.33 -0.74 28.99
C LEU A 137 -10.02 -0.68 30.36
N ASP A 138 -11.34 -0.49 30.35
CA ASP A 138 -12.16 -0.65 31.56
C ASP A 138 -12.45 -2.12 31.90
N GLU A 139 -13.11 -2.37 33.04
CA GLU A 139 -13.43 -3.74 33.47
C GLU A 139 -14.30 -4.49 32.46
N THR A 140 -15.23 -3.81 31.79
CA THR A 140 -16.12 -4.42 30.80
C THR A 140 -15.32 -4.93 29.61
N ILE A 141 -14.43 -4.09 29.08
CA ILE A 141 -13.52 -4.45 28.00
C ILE A 141 -12.60 -5.59 28.43
N GLN A 142 -11.94 -5.48 29.58
CA GLN A 142 -11.04 -6.51 30.08
C GLN A 142 -11.74 -7.87 30.22
N LYS A 143 -12.91 -7.92 30.87
CA LYS A 143 -13.73 -9.14 31.00
C LYS A 143 -14.13 -9.70 29.63
N SER A 144 -14.49 -8.83 28.68
CA SER A 144 -14.88 -9.26 27.32
C SER A 144 -13.74 -9.94 26.54
N LEU A 145 -12.48 -9.56 26.81
CA LEU A 145 -11.29 -10.06 26.12
C LEU A 145 -10.75 -11.38 26.69
N GLN A 146 -11.04 -11.72 27.95
CA GLN A 146 -10.53 -12.94 28.59
C GLN A 146 -10.82 -14.22 27.80
N GLY A 147 -11.97 -14.31 27.12
CA GLY A 147 -12.35 -15.47 26.30
C GLY A 147 -11.73 -15.51 24.89
N ARG A 148 -10.83 -14.58 24.55
CA ARG A 148 -10.26 -14.41 23.20
C ARG A 148 -8.85 -13.83 23.20
N LEU A 149 -8.04 -14.21 24.20
CA LEU A 149 -6.66 -13.72 24.34
C LEU A 149 -5.77 -14.06 23.14
N ASP A 150 -6.07 -15.14 22.43
CA ASP A 150 -5.41 -15.45 21.15
C ASP A 150 -5.72 -14.40 20.07
N GLY A 151 -6.93 -13.86 20.03
CA GLY A 151 -7.28 -12.71 19.20
C GLY A 151 -6.55 -11.43 19.61
N VAL A 152 -6.41 -11.19 20.92
CA VAL A 152 -5.64 -10.05 21.46
C VAL A 152 -4.19 -10.15 21.02
N GLN A 153 -3.58 -11.33 21.14
CA GLN A 153 -2.20 -11.58 20.73
C GLN A 153 -2.00 -11.33 19.22
N LEU A 154 -2.90 -11.85 18.37
CA LEU A 154 -2.80 -11.67 16.92
C LEU A 154 -2.96 -10.20 16.50
N LEU A 155 -3.88 -9.46 17.13
CA LEU A 155 -4.02 -8.03 16.85
C LEU A 155 -2.79 -7.25 17.32
N ALA A 156 -2.26 -7.57 18.51
CA ALA A 156 -1.05 -6.92 19.02
C ALA A 156 0.17 -7.18 18.11
N GLU A 157 0.34 -8.42 17.63
CA GLU A 157 1.38 -8.77 16.67
C GLU A 157 1.22 -7.97 15.36
N ALA A 158 0.00 -7.92 14.81
CA ALA A 158 -0.30 -7.11 13.62
C ALA A 158 0.08 -5.63 13.81
N LEU A 159 -0.19 -5.05 14.99
CA LEU A 159 0.14 -3.66 15.29
C LEU A 159 1.65 -3.42 15.48
N SER A 160 2.42 -4.46 15.82
CA SER A 160 3.87 -4.39 15.98
C SER A 160 4.63 -4.35 14.65
N HIS A 161 4.01 -4.84 13.57
CA HIS A 161 4.61 -4.83 12.25
C HIS A 161 4.62 -3.43 11.62
N THR A 162 5.75 -3.06 11.04
CA THR A 162 5.86 -1.86 10.19
C THR A 162 5.48 -2.14 8.74
N HIS A 163 5.70 -3.37 8.27
CA HIS A 163 5.49 -3.77 6.88
C HIS A 163 4.06 -4.25 6.64
N ALA A 164 3.43 -3.83 5.54
CA ALA A 164 2.03 -4.10 5.26
C ALA A 164 1.72 -5.62 5.19
N THR A 165 2.60 -6.40 4.55
CA THR A 165 2.43 -7.86 4.43
C THR A 165 2.41 -8.57 5.80
N GLY A 166 3.22 -8.13 6.76
CA GLY A 166 3.20 -8.70 8.12
C GLY A 166 1.87 -8.45 8.82
N LYS A 167 1.37 -7.20 8.75
CA LYS A 167 0.04 -6.85 9.26
C LYS A 167 -1.06 -7.70 8.62
N PHE A 168 -0.99 -7.86 7.29
CA PHE A 168 -1.96 -8.61 6.51
C PHE A 168 -2.08 -10.07 6.98
N HIS A 169 -0.94 -10.75 7.16
CA HIS A 169 -0.92 -12.13 7.63
C HIS A 169 -1.57 -12.28 9.01
N GLU A 170 -1.25 -11.39 9.94
CA GLU A 170 -1.78 -11.45 11.29
C GLU A 170 -3.27 -11.09 11.36
N PHE A 171 -3.74 -10.14 10.54
CA PHE A 171 -5.18 -9.90 10.41
C PHE A 171 -5.92 -11.10 9.84
N LEU A 172 -5.38 -11.76 8.80
CA LEU A 172 -5.98 -12.99 8.27
C LEU A 172 -6.03 -14.09 9.33
N ARG A 173 -4.94 -14.29 10.09
CA ARG A 173 -4.90 -15.26 11.20
C ARG A 173 -5.94 -14.92 12.27
N LEU A 174 -6.11 -13.64 12.61
CA LEU A 174 -7.14 -13.20 13.56
C LEU A 174 -8.54 -13.55 13.05
N PHE A 175 -8.84 -13.25 11.78
CA PHE A 175 -10.13 -13.58 11.18
C PHE A 175 -10.37 -15.10 11.13
N GLU A 176 -9.39 -15.88 10.66
CA GLU A 176 -9.48 -17.34 10.62
C GLU A 176 -9.69 -17.91 12.03
N ARG A 177 -9.00 -17.37 13.03
CA ARG A 177 -9.12 -17.79 14.43
C ARG A 177 -10.49 -17.45 15.01
N ALA A 178 -10.99 -16.24 14.75
CA ALA A 178 -12.28 -15.77 15.24
C ALA A 178 -13.45 -16.60 14.69
N PHE A 179 -13.42 -16.92 13.39
CA PHE A 179 -14.53 -17.58 12.69
C PHE A 179 -14.37 -19.10 12.51
N ARG A 180 -13.20 -19.67 12.84
CA ARG A 180 -12.91 -21.11 12.67
C ARG A 180 -13.19 -21.61 11.24
N CYS A 181 -12.87 -20.78 10.26
CA CYS A 181 -12.95 -21.12 8.85
C CYS A 181 -11.92 -20.30 8.07
N SER A 182 -11.68 -20.69 6.82
CA SER A 182 -10.69 -20.05 5.93
C SER A 182 -11.30 -19.77 4.55
N LYS A 183 -10.57 -19.02 3.72
CA LYS A 183 -10.88 -18.78 2.29
C LYS A 183 -12.32 -18.29 2.08
N ASP A 184 -13.04 -18.82 1.10
CA ASP A 184 -14.38 -18.36 0.72
C ASP A 184 -15.38 -18.39 1.88
N LYS A 185 -15.32 -19.43 2.73
CA LYS A 185 -16.19 -19.52 3.91
C LYS A 185 -15.88 -18.41 4.92
N LEU A 186 -14.61 -18.07 5.09
CA LEU A 186 -14.23 -16.92 5.92
C LEU A 186 -14.69 -15.62 5.29
N ALA A 187 -14.51 -15.45 3.98
CA ALA A 187 -14.91 -14.22 3.29
C ALA A 187 -16.41 -13.96 3.43
N MET A 188 -17.24 -15.00 3.28
CA MET A 188 -18.69 -14.94 3.52
C MET A 188 -19.01 -14.54 4.97
N LYS A 189 -18.43 -15.24 5.96
CA LYS A 189 -18.75 -15.01 7.38
C LYS A 189 -18.26 -13.66 7.89
N LEU A 190 -17.10 -13.21 7.43
CA LEU A 190 -16.60 -11.89 7.77
C LEU A 190 -17.45 -10.79 7.13
N ALA A 191 -17.88 -10.95 5.87
CA ALA A 191 -18.77 -9.99 5.23
C ALA A 191 -20.14 -9.91 5.93
N GLU A 192 -20.77 -11.06 6.22
CA GLU A 192 -22.02 -11.15 6.99
C GLU A 192 -21.89 -10.49 8.38
N PHE A 193 -20.74 -10.68 9.05
CA PHE A 193 -20.47 -10.04 10.34
C PHE A 193 -20.33 -8.52 10.22
N LEU A 194 -19.66 -8.01 9.19
CA LEU A 194 -19.35 -6.57 9.04
C LEU A 194 -20.45 -5.75 8.37
N GLU A 195 -21.32 -6.36 7.57
CA GLU A 195 -22.44 -5.70 6.87
C GLU A 195 -23.30 -4.80 7.79
N PRO A 196 -23.77 -5.24 8.98
CA PRO A 196 -24.62 -4.43 9.84
C PRO A 196 -23.90 -3.31 10.59
N THR A 197 -22.59 -3.10 10.39
CA THR A 197 -21.81 -2.08 11.11
C THR A 197 -22.09 -0.65 10.63
N GLY A 198 -22.65 -0.48 9.42
CA GLY A 198 -22.76 0.83 8.77
C GLY A 198 -21.43 1.40 8.26
N GLN A 199 -20.34 0.63 8.31
CA GLN A 199 -19.00 1.07 7.88
C GLN A 199 -18.68 0.76 6.40
N GLY A 200 -19.71 0.40 5.61
CA GLY A 200 -19.65 0.23 4.16
C GLY A 200 -18.77 -0.92 3.66
N TYR A 201 -18.53 -1.96 4.47
CA TYR A 201 -17.86 -3.17 3.99
C TYR A 201 -18.70 -3.89 2.94
N THR A 202 -18.07 -4.28 1.83
CA THR A 202 -18.74 -5.04 0.77
C THR A 202 -18.23 -6.48 0.70
N LYS A 203 -19.06 -7.40 0.19
CA LYS A 203 -18.63 -8.79 -0.07
C LYS A 203 -17.43 -8.85 -1.02
N ALA A 204 -17.40 -7.98 -2.04
CA ALA A 204 -16.30 -7.91 -3.01
C ALA A 204 -14.98 -7.48 -2.36
N GLU A 205 -15.04 -6.47 -1.50
CA GLU A 205 -13.90 -6.01 -0.70
C GLU A 205 -13.35 -7.13 0.19
N ILE A 206 -14.21 -7.78 0.98
CA ILE A 206 -13.77 -8.86 1.87
C ILE A 206 -13.21 -10.06 1.09
N LYS A 207 -13.81 -10.40 -0.07
CA LYS A 207 -13.30 -11.45 -0.96
C LYS A 207 -11.92 -11.10 -1.53
N LYS A 208 -11.67 -9.83 -1.88
CA LYS A 208 -10.34 -9.35 -2.29
C LYS A 208 -9.29 -9.71 -1.24
N TYR A 209 -9.57 -9.47 0.03
CA TYR A 209 -8.60 -9.70 1.10
C TYR A 209 -8.37 -11.18 1.35
N VAL A 210 -9.47 -11.91 1.60
CA VAL A 210 -9.42 -13.27 2.15
C VAL A 210 -9.16 -14.33 1.07
N VAL A 211 -9.49 -14.06 -0.19
CA VAL A 211 -9.38 -15.03 -1.28
C VAL A 211 -8.33 -14.62 -2.31
N HIS A 212 -8.40 -13.39 -2.81
CA HIS A 212 -7.56 -12.97 -3.92
C HIS A 212 -6.12 -12.64 -3.49
N LEU A 213 -5.96 -11.88 -2.40
CA LEU A 213 -4.64 -11.49 -1.88
C LEU A 213 -4.01 -12.55 -0.97
N ARG A 214 -4.82 -13.30 -0.21
CA ARG A 214 -4.34 -14.30 0.78
C ARG A 214 -3.32 -15.28 0.21
N ASP A 215 -3.75 -16.06 -0.77
CA ASP A 215 -2.95 -17.18 -1.27
C ASP A 215 -1.62 -16.70 -1.91
N PRO A 216 -1.59 -15.72 -2.83
CA PRO A 216 -0.31 -15.25 -3.39
C PRO A 216 0.57 -14.51 -2.37
N ALA A 217 0.00 -13.89 -1.33
CA ALA A 217 0.79 -13.24 -0.27
C ALA A 217 1.32 -14.22 0.79
N THR A 218 0.75 -15.43 0.90
CA THR A 218 1.08 -16.39 1.98
C THR A 218 1.72 -17.69 1.46
N HIS A 219 1.37 -18.10 0.24
CA HIS A 219 1.80 -19.35 -0.38
C HIS A 219 2.53 -19.03 -1.68
N ALA A 220 3.86 -18.89 -1.59
CA ALA A 220 4.72 -18.42 -2.67
C ALA A 220 4.72 -19.27 -3.97
N ASP A 221 4.18 -20.49 -3.93
CA ASP A 221 4.22 -21.45 -5.05
C ASP A 221 2.84 -21.75 -5.67
N LYS A 222 1.74 -21.28 -5.08
CA LYS A 222 0.39 -21.70 -5.52
C LYS A 222 -0.12 -20.98 -6.77
N LYS A 223 0.49 -19.85 -7.16
CA LYS A 223 0.06 -19.04 -8.29
C LYS A 223 1.26 -18.41 -9.00
N PRO A 224 1.18 -18.17 -10.32
CA PRO A 224 2.22 -17.45 -11.05
C PRO A 224 2.33 -15.98 -10.62
N GLU A 225 1.27 -15.43 -10.02
CA GLU A 225 1.24 -14.06 -9.53
C GLU A 225 1.85 -14.00 -8.13
N PHE A 226 2.98 -13.29 -8.02
CA PHE A 226 3.61 -12.96 -6.75
C PHE A 226 3.09 -11.60 -6.27
N VAL A 227 2.49 -11.58 -5.08
CA VAL A 227 1.94 -10.36 -4.46
C VAL A 227 3.01 -9.67 -3.63
N LEU A 228 3.17 -8.37 -3.87
CA LEU A 228 4.12 -7.51 -3.20
C LEU A 228 3.47 -6.63 -2.14
N GLU A 229 4.27 -5.85 -1.41
CA GLU A 229 3.75 -4.94 -0.38
C GLU A 229 2.80 -3.90 -0.99
N SER A 230 3.13 -3.40 -2.18
CA SER A 230 2.34 -2.44 -2.95
C SER A 230 0.90 -2.92 -3.21
N ASP A 231 0.70 -4.21 -3.47
CA ASP A 231 -0.63 -4.80 -3.68
C ASP A 231 -1.46 -4.91 -2.39
N ILE A 232 -0.79 -5.06 -1.25
CA ILE A 232 -1.40 -5.24 0.08
C ILE A 232 -1.72 -3.90 0.74
N ARG A 233 -0.86 -2.89 0.57
CA ARG A 233 -0.94 -1.61 1.28
C ARG A 233 -2.32 -0.93 1.21
N PRO A 234 -3.03 -0.90 0.06
CA PRO A 234 -4.33 -0.24 -0.03
C PRO A 234 -5.41 -0.84 0.89
N VAL A 235 -5.27 -2.09 1.32
CA VAL A 235 -6.32 -2.78 2.09
C VAL A 235 -6.08 -2.82 3.61
N ILE A 236 -4.85 -2.53 4.05
CA ILE A 236 -4.43 -2.74 5.45
C ILE A 236 -5.26 -1.94 6.46
N ARG A 237 -5.52 -0.66 6.19
CA ARG A 237 -6.27 0.20 7.14
C ARG A 237 -7.70 -0.27 7.34
N ARG A 238 -8.34 -0.77 6.27
CA ARG A 238 -9.68 -1.38 6.32
C ARG A 238 -9.67 -2.69 7.08
N MET A 239 -8.66 -3.53 6.85
CA MET A 239 -8.49 -4.78 7.61
C MET A 239 -8.24 -4.53 9.10
N GLU A 240 -7.46 -3.50 9.46
CA GLU A 240 -7.22 -3.12 10.85
C GLU A 240 -8.54 -2.74 11.54
N GLN A 241 -9.33 -1.84 10.94
CA GLN A 241 -10.65 -1.46 11.46
C GLN A 241 -11.58 -2.67 11.63
N ALA A 242 -11.62 -3.58 10.65
CA ALA A 242 -12.37 -4.82 10.73
C ALA A 242 -11.85 -5.76 11.85
N ALA A 243 -10.53 -5.85 12.05
CA ALA A 243 -9.91 -6.68 13.07
C ALA A 243 -10.29 -6.22 14.48
N TYR A 244 -10.31 -4.90 14.71
CA TYR A 244 -10.82 -4.34 15.96
C TYR A 244 -12.30 -4.68 16.17
N ASP A 245 -13.15 -4.47 15.16
CA ASP A 245 -14.57 -4.79 15.28
C ASP A 245 -14.80 -6.29 15.57
N VAL A 246 -14.09 -7.18 14.87
CA VAL A 246 -14.13 -8.63 15.11
C VAL A 246 -13.69 -8.95 16.55
N LEU A 247 -12.56 -8.42 17.00
CA LEU A 247 -12.01 -8.71 18.32
C LEU A 247 -12.99 -8.30 19.43
N PHE A 248 -13.58 -7.10 19.36
CA PHE A 248 -14.43 -6.61 20.45
C PHE A 248 -15.88 -7.06 20.33
N ASN A 249 -16.43 -7.19 19.12
CA ASN A 249 -17.87 -7.35 18.92
C ASN A 249 -18.30 -8.74 18.46
N LYS A 250 -17.40 -9.67 18.09
CA LYS A 250 -17.87 -11.03 17.77
C LYS A 250 -18.50 -11.72 18.98
N ALA A 251 -19.72 -12.25 18.84
CA ALA A 251 -20.46 -12.85 19.94
C ALA A 251 -19.86 -14.14 20.46
N GLU A 252 -19.47 -15.04 19.56
CA GLU A 252 -18.88 -16.33 19.92
C GLU A 252 -17.51 -16.43 19.28
N TRP A 253 -16.46 -16.51 20.10
CA TRP A 253 -15.11 -16.64 19.58
C TRP A 253 -14.87 -18.09 19.10
N ARG A 254 -14.07 -18.27 18.05
CA ARG A 254 -13.76 -19.58 17.44
C ARG A 254 -14.98 -20.37 16.96
N SER A 255 -15.98 -19.66 16.47
CA SER A 255 -17.22 -20.21 15.91
C SER A 255 -17.50 -19.57 14.56
N SER A 256 -18.09 -20.32 13.63
CA SER A 256 -18.50 -19.79 12.33
C SER A 256 -19.75 -18.90 12.40
N SER A 257 -20.30 -18.66 13.59
CA SER A 257 -21.40 -17.74 13.80
C SER A 257 -20.99 -16.28 13.53
N THR A 258 -21.93 -15.49 13.03
CA THR A 258 -21.75 -14.06 12.71
C THR A 258 -22.41 -13.17 13.74
N GLY A 259 -22.89 -13.75 14.85
CA GLY A 259 -23.50 -13.02 15.96
C GLY A 259 -22.59 -11.93 16.48
N ARG A 260 -23.21 -10.81 16.87
CA ARG A 260 -22.53 -9.60 17.32
C ARG A 260 -22.92 -9.25 18.76
N ARG A 261 -21.98 -8.68 19.49
CA ARG A 261 -22.18 -7.92 20.73
C ARG A 261 -21.98 -6.43 20.40
N LYS A 262 -22.35 -5.56 21.32
CA LYS A 262 -22.07 -4.11 21.22
C LYS A 262 -21.18 -3.70 22.38
N ILE A 263 -19.94 -4.18 22.37
CA ILE A 263 -18.97 -3.91 23.44
C ILE A 263 -18.17 -2.65 23.13
N TRP A 264 -17.81 -2.45 21.87
CA TRP A 264 -17.00 -1.32 21.44
C TRP A 264 -17.45 -0.83 20.06
N SER A 265 -17.35 0.47 19.85
CA SER A 265 -17.53 1.09 18.54
C SER A 265 -16.35 2.00 18.25
N PRO A 266 -15.83 2.02 17.01
CA PRO A 266 -14.78 2.96 16.64
C PRO A 266 -15.29 4.41 16.76
N PRO A 267 -14.54 5.31 17.44
CA PRO A 267 -14.91 6.73 17.52
C PRO A 267 -14.69 7.46 16.18
N ALA A 268 -13.88 6.89 15.29
CA ALA A 268 -13.71 7.32 13.91
C ALA A 268 -13.21 6.15 13.06
N GLY A 269 -13.36 6.28 11.75
CA GLY A 269 -12.87 5.29 10.79
C GLY A 269 -13.31 5.62 9.37
N THR A 270 -13.28 4.61 8.52
CA THR A 270 -13.77 4.70 7.14
C THR A 270 -15.14 4.03 6.99
N ALA A 271 -16.04 4.67 6.26
CA ALA A 271 -17.40 4.21 5.97
C ALA A 271 -17.57 3.66 4.55
N SER A 272 -16.49 3.55 3.77
CA SER A 272 -16.51 2.98 2.42
C SER A 272 -15.11 2.49 2.01
N ASN A 273 -15.08 1.70 0.93
CA ASN A 273 -13.84 1.35 0.23
C ASN A 273 -13.19 2.54 -0.50
N SER A 274 -13.91 3.66 -0.66
CA SER A 274 -13.39 4.95 -1.14
C SER A 274 -12.85 5.83 -0.01
N HIS A 275 -12.63 5.27 1.19
CA HIS A 275 -12.02 5.95 2.33
C HIS A 275 -12.79 7.19 2.85
N HIS A 276 -14.12 7.24 2.65
CA HIS A 276 -14.96 8.27 3.29
C HIS A 276 -14.84 8.16 4.80
N LEU A 277 -14.50 9.25 5.48
CA LEU A 277 -14.32 9.26 6.92
C LEU A 277 -15.66 9.43 7.65
N PHE A 278 -15.79 8.75 8.79
CA PHE A 278 -16.78 9.08 9.81
C PHE A 278 -16.07 9.40 11.13
N VAL A 279 -16.69 10.29 11.91
CA VAL A 279 -16.25 10.66 13.26
C VAL A 279 -17.49 10.75 14.14
N VAL A 280 -17.45 10.13 15.31
CA VAL A 280 -18.51 10.23 16.31
C VAL A 280 -18.36 11.56 17.06
N GLN A 281 -19.44 12.34 17.08
CA GLN A 281 -19.47 13.64 17.75
C GLN A 281 -19.00 13.53 19.21
N GLY A 282 -18.16 14.47 19.66
CA GLY A 282 -17.64 14.51 21.03
C GLY A 282 -16.50 13.53 21.32
N SER A 283 -16.04 12.76 20.34
CA SER A 283 -14.89 11.86 20.52
C SER A 283 -13.57 12.56 20.22
N GLU A 284 -12.55 12.30 21.04
CA GLU A 284 -11.17 12.64 20.72
C GLU A 284 -10.62 11.63 19.71
N VAL A 285 -10.26 12.10 18.52
CA VAL A 285 -9.84 11.23 17.41
C VAL A 285 -8.53 11.72 16.79
N ALA A 286 -7.63 10.78 16.52
CA ALA A 286 -6.46 11.01 15.71
C ALA A 286 -6.71 10.45 14.31
N LEU A 287 -6.84 11.35 13.32
CA LEU A 287 -6.95 10.95 11.92
C LEU A 287 -5.56 10.79 11.33
N GLU A 288 -5.36 9.71 10.58
CA GLU A 288 -4.13 9.47 9.85
C GLU A 288 -4.40 9.44 8.36
N PHE A 289 -3.57 10.14 7.61
CA PHE A 289 -3.63 10.17 6.16
C PHE A 289 -2.33 9.65 5.59
N GLN A 290 -2.42 8.71 4.66
CA GLN A 290 -1.29 8.29 3.85
C GLN A 290 -1.60 8.63 2.41
N LEU A 291 -0.86 9.58 1.87
CA LEU A 291 -0.92 9.90 0.45
C LEU A 291 -0.16 8.82 -0.31
N LEU A 292 -0.83 8.14 -1.24
CA LEU A 292 -0.16 7.28 -2.20
C LEU A 292 0.17 8.07 -3.46
N ASP A 293 1.11 7.54 -4.23
CA ASP A 293 1.41 8.05 -5.56
C ASP A 293 0.22 7.87 -6.52
N ASP A 294 0.40 8.35 -7.75
CA ASP A 294 -0.64 8.36 -8.78
C ASP A 294 -1.12 6.95 -9.19
N PHE A 295 -0.46 5.89 -8.70
CA PHE A 295 -0.70 4.49 -9.06
C PHE A 295 -0.97 3.60 -7.85
N ASP A 296 -1.26 4.20 -6.69
CA ASP A 296 -1.52 3.51 -5.42
C ASP A 296 -0.41 2.55 -4.98
N SER A 297 0.81 2.73 -5.50
CA SER A 297 1.86 1.71 -5.43
C SER A 297 2.80 1.94 -4.27
N TYR A 298 3.21 3.19 -4.00
CA TYR A 298 4.02 3.57 -2.84
C TYR A 298 3.46 4.81 -2.12
N PRO A 299 3.71 4.95 -0.80
CA PRO A 299 3.47 6.21 -0.11
C PRO A 299 4.31 7.32 -0.72
N VAL A 300 3.76 8.53 -0.80
CA VAL A 300 4.50 9.71 -1.27
C VAL A 300 5.49 10.16 -0.20
N ASP A 301 6.73 10.35 -0.59
CA ASP A 301 7.76 11.00 0.20
C ASP A 301 7.68 12.51 0.03
N LEU A 302 6.96 13.17 0.93
CA LEU A 302 6.77 14.62 0.91
C LEU A 302 8.06 15.41 1.12
N SER A 303 9.15 14.76 1.56
CA SER A 303 10.46 15.39 1.73
C SER A 303 11.31 15.35 0.45
N VAL A 304 10.81 14.72 -0.62
CA VAL A 304 11.56 14.47 -1.85
C VAL A 304 10.74 14.94 -3.06
N SER A 305 11.08 16.14 -3.53
CA SER A 305 10.58 16.72 -4.78
C SER A 305 11.73 16.86 -5.77
N ILE A 306 11.56 16.35 -6.99
CA ILE A 306 12.50 16.49 -8.09
C ILE A 306 12.09 17.71 -8.89
N ASN A 307 12.69 18.85 -8.56
CA ASN A 307 12.37 20.12 -9.21
C ASN A 307 13.06 20.28 -10.57
N VAL A 308 14.15 19.55 -10.80
CA VAL A 308 14.88 19.52 -12.07
C VAL A 308 15.07 18.05 -12.44
N LEU A 309 14.46 17.65 -13.55
CA LEU A 309 14.66 16.30 -14.10
C LEU A 309 16.02 16.23 -14.80
N PRO A 310 16.64 15.04 -14.87
CA PRO A 310 17.79 14.81 -15.73
C PRO A 310 17.52 15.21 -17.19
N GLU A 311 18.58 15.58 -17.91
CA GLU A 311 18.47 15.97 -19.31
C GLU A 311 17.77 14.90 -20.17
N GLY A 312 16.88 15.36 -21.05
CA GLY A 312 16.09 14.52 -21.93
C GLY A 312 14.88 13.86 -21.27
N TRP A 313 14.73 13.88 -19.95
CA TRP A 313 13.55 13.33 -19.28
C TRP A 313 12.37 14.27 -19.40
N TRP A 314 11.20 13.70 -19.65
CA TRP A 314 9.95 14.43 -19.75
C TRP A 314 8.98 13.99 -18.65
N SER A 315 8.47 14.94 -17.88
CA SER A 315 7.35 14.73 -16.97
C SER A 315 6.60 16.03 -16.77
N LYS A 316 5.28 16.00 -16.94
CA LYS A 316 4.38 17.13 -16.72
C LYS A 316 3.17 16.58 -15.99
N ASN A 317 3.00 16.93 -14.72
CA ASN A 317 1.82 16.50 -13.96
C ASN A 317 0.66 17.44 -14.26
N ALA A 318 -0.50 16.90 -14.63
CA ALA A 318 -1.70 17.70 -14.91
C ALA A 318 -2.21 18.50 -13.69
N GLY A 319 -1.72 18.21 -12.49
CA GLY A 319 -2.10 18.84 -11.22
C GLY A 319 -1.07 19.83 -10.65
N SER A 320 0.09 20.04 -11.27
CA SER A 320 0.97 21.17 -10.94
C SER A 320 0.57 22.39 -11.77
N LEU A 321 -0.68 22.83 -11.60
CA LEU A 321 -1.02 24.22 -11.89
C LEU A 321 -0.34 25.04 -10.80
N GLU A 322 0.57 25.91 -11.25
CA GLU A 322 1.00 27.15 -10.63
C GLU A 322 0.34 27.46 -9.27
N LYS A 323 1.15 27.43 -8.22
CA LYS A 323 1.08 28.42 -7.16
C LYS A 323 2.39 29.19 -7.17
#